data_AF-A0AAF0TKN7-F1
#
_entry.id   AF-A0AAF0TKN7-F1
#
_cell.length_a   1.000
_cell.length_b   1.000
_cell.length_c   1.000
_cell.angle_alpha   90.00
_cell.angle_beta   90.00
_cell.angle_gamma   90.00
#
_symmetry.space_group_name_H-M   'P 1'
#
loop_
_entity.id
_entity.type
_entity.pdbx_description
1 polymer ?
#
loop_
_entity_poly.entity_id
_entity_poly.type
_entity_poly.pdbx_seq_one_letter_code
_entity_poly.pdbx_strand_id
1 'polypeptide(L)'
;MRGRRRRLFLHRICTENEVWVQGEEKIAQAACDYYQQIFTGQNDRVDDRILQHIPTLVTPAQNEMMQAMPTLEELRQVVFAMNPSSAAGPDDNQSGFVRGRRITESIMLAHEITHDIKKPHIGTNVVLKLDMTKAYDRVSWSFTCLVLRRFGFGEVFIDLVWRIMSKNWYSIIINGHRHGFFHSTRGLKQGDHLSPALFILGAEVLSRLLNSLHQIPSYKGFFMEPKGPQINHLSFADDVIIFASTDRHSLKLIMDMLGDYEHTSGQLINKEKSHFMIPANTSQDIINTIQAVTRFSQKSSPITYLGCPLYIVDK
;
A
#
# COMPACT_ATOMS: atom_id res chain seq x y z
N MET A 1 -36.90 7.01 -1.71
CA MET A 1 -35.68 7.60 -2.33
C MET A 1 -35.48 9.11 -2.07
N ARG A 2 -36.52 9.96 -1.97
CA ARG A 2 -36.34 11.42 -1.74
C ARG A 2 -35.78 11.81 -0.35
N GLY A 3 -36.02 11.02 0.70
CA GLY A 3 -35.52 11.31 2.06
C GLY A 3 -34.03 11.02 2.30
N ARG A 4 -33.43 10.08 1.53
CA ARG A 4 -32.01 9.68 1.70
C ARG A 4 -31.06 10.74 1.13
N ARG A 5 -31.46 11.46 0.07
CA ARG A 5 -30.67 12.55 -0.55
C ARG A 5 -30.55 13.80 0.35
N ARG A 6 -31.56 14.12 1.17
CA ARG A 6 -31.48 15.26 2.11
C ARG A 6 -30.50 15.05 3.27
N ARG A 7 -30.20 13.79 3.63
CA ARG A 7 -29.27 13.46 4.72
C ARG A 7 -27.79 13.46 4.33
N LEU A 8 -27.49 13.51 3.03
CA LEU A 8 -26.11 13.49 2.49
C LEU A 8 -25.70 14.84 1.89
N PHE A 9 -26.46 15.90 2.16
CA PHE A 9 -26.11 17.24 1.69
C PHE A 9 -24.96 17.78 2.53
N LEU A 10 -23.87 18.14 1.85
CA LEU A 10 -22.67 18.70 2.46
C LEU A 10 -22.91 20.19 2.73
N HIS A 11 -23.04 20.53 4.01
CA HIS A 11 -23.28 21.91 4.48
C HIS A 11 -21.99 22.66 4.80
N ARG A 12 -20.97 21.94 5.27
CA ARG A 12 -19.66 22.49 5.64
C ARG A 12 -18.58 21.41 5.58
N ILE A 13 -17.36 21.82 5.29
CA ILE A 13 -16.16 20.97 5.37
C ILE A 13 -15.11 21.63 6.24
N CYS A 14 -14.25 20.84 6.86
CA CYS A 14 -13.05 21.32 7.53
C CYS A 14 -11.85 21.09 6.61
N THR A 15 -11.07 22.13 6.35
CA THR A 15 -9.82 22.03 5.58
C THR A 15 -8.68 21.49 6.45
N GLU A 16 -7.54 21.14 5.84
CA GLU A 16 -6.33 20.70 6.56
C GLU A 16 -5.81 21.74 7.57
N ASN A 17 -6.06 23.03 7.34
CA ASN A 17 -5.71 24.13 8.25
C ASN A 17 -6.72 24.33 9.39
N GLU A 18 -7.58 23.35 9.65
CA GLU A 18 -8.67 23.38 10.65
C GLU A 18 -9.72 24.50 10.45
N VAL A 19 -9.74 25.11 9.27
CA VAL A 19 -10.74 26.13 8.91
C VAL A 19 -12.02 25.48 8.40
N TRP A 20 -13.16 25.86 8.97
CA TRP A 20 -14.49 25.45 8.51
C TRP A 20 -14.96 26.31 7.33
N VAL A 21 -15.18 25.67 6.20
CA VAL A 21 -15.66 26.27 4.97
C VAL A 21 -17.13 25.92 4.77
N GLN A 22 -17.94 26.93 4.41
CA GLN A 22 -19.38 26.80 4.17
C GLN A 22 -19.74 27.42 2.82
N GLY A 23 -20.83 26.94 2.24
CA GLY A 23 -21.31 27.35 0.91
C GLY A 23 -20.83 26.40 -0.19
N GLU A 24 -21.75 26.04 -1.08
CA GLU A 24 -21.56 24.99 -2.09
C GLU A 24 -20.32 25.23 -2.97
N GLU A 25 -20.14 26.45 -3.46
CA GLU A 25 -19.01 26.82 -4.32
C GLU A 25 -17.66 26.77 -3.58
N LYS A 26 -17.61 27.26 -2.33
CA LYS A 26 -16.39 27.21 -1.53
C LYS A 26 -16.02 25.79 -1.12
N ILE A 27 -17.03 24.97 -0.79
CA ILE A 27 -16.85 23.54 -0.52
C ILE A 27 -16.33 22.84 -1.77
N ALA A 28 -16.88 23.15 -2.94
CA ALA A 28 -16.43 22.61 -4.21
C ALA A 28 -15.00 22.99 -4.56
N GLN A 29 -14.62 24.25 -4.39
CA GLN A 29 -13.26 24.70 -4.64
C GLN A 29 -12.27 24.01 -3.71
N ALA A 30 -12.52 24.05 -2.39
CA ALA A 30 -11.62 23.42 -1.42
C ALA A 30 -11.50 21.89 -1.62
N ALA A 31 -12.58 21.22 -2.02
CA ALA A 31 -12.50 19.80 -2.38
C ALA A 31 -11.69 19.58 -3.67
N CYS A 32 -11.89 20.40 -4.70
CA CYS A 32 -11.11 20.33 -5.94
C CYS A 32 -9.61 20.52 -5.66
N ASP A 33 -9.25 21.54 -4.88
CA ASP A 33 -7.86 21.84 -4.54
C ASP A 33 -7.22 20.68 -3.78
N TYR A 34 -7.91 20.16 -2.76
CA TYR A 34 -7.44 19.02 -1.96
C TYR A 34 -7.16 17.77 -2.82
N TYR A 35 -8.13 17.35 -3.63
CA TYR A 35 -7.94 16.17 -4.48
C TYR A 35 -6.96 16.42 -5.60
N GLN A 36 -6.93 17.62 -6.19
CA GLN A 36 -5.93 17.96 -7.18
C GLN A 36 -4.52 17.85 -6.59
N GLN A 37 -4.29 18.27 -5.35
CA GLN A 37 -3.01 18.08 -4.65
C GLN A 37 -2.65 16.59 -4.47
N ILE A 38 -3.61 15.75 -4.08
CA ILE A 38 -3.40 14.30 -3.94
C ILE A 38 -2.98 13.68 -5.28
N PHE A 39 -3.69 14.05 -6.35
CA PHE A 39 -3.50 13.50 -7.70
C PHE A 39 -2.35 14.16 -8.49
N THR A 40 -1.77 15.24 -7.98
CA THR A 40 -0.64 15.93 -8.62
C THR A 40 0.67 15.46 -8.02
N GLY A 41 1.44 14.65 -8.74
CA GLY A 41 2.80 14.20 -8.43
C GLY A 41 3.83 15.32 -8.49
N GLN A 42 4.85 15.26 -7.63
CA GLN A 42 6.10 15.99 -7.85
C GLN A 42 6.90 15.21 -8.92
N ASN A 43 7.39 15.93 -9.92
CA ASN A 43 8.10 15.36 -11.08
C ASN A 43 9.60 15.20 -10.76
N ASP A 44 9.91 14.75 -9.55
CA ASP A 44 11.29 14.64 -9.07
C ASP A 44 11.97 13.41 -9.69
N ARG A 45 13.31 13.48 -9.79
CA ARG A 45 14.11 12.32 -10.18
C ARG A 45 13.87 11.22 -9.14
N VAL A 46 13.32 10.10 -9.61
CA VAL A 46 13.08 8.91 -8.80
C VAL A 46 14.43 8.26 -8.49
N ASP A 47 14.78 8.12 -7.21
CA ASP A 47 15.97 7.37 -6.78
C ASP A 47 15.76 5.87 -7.08
N ASP A 48 16.54 5.32 -8.00
CA ASP A 48 16.40 3.94 -8.46
C ASP A 48 17.19 2.93 -7.59
N ARG A 49 17.90 3.40 -6.56
CA ARG A 49 18.68 2.55 -5.64
C ARG A 49 17.81 1.50 -4.96
N ILE A 50 16.62 1.89 -4.52
CA ILE A 50 15.70 0.95 -3.85
C ILE A 50 15.22 -0.17 -4.79
N LEU A 51 15.31 0.05 -6.11
CA LEU A 51 14.89 -0.90 -7.14
C LEU A 51 15.98 -1.93 -7.48
N GLN A 52 17.16 -1.87 -6.87
CA GLN A 52 18.27 -2.80 -7.12
C GLN A 52 17.96 -4.25 -6.72
N HIS A 53 16.99 -4.44 -5.82
CA HIS A 53 16.60 -5.76 -5.32
C HIS A 53 15.54 -6.46 -6.20
N ILE A 54 15.06 -5.79 -7.26
CA ILE A 54 14.07 -6.32 -8.19
C ILE A 54 14.77 -7.20 -9.25
N PRO A 55 14.40 -8.48 -9.38
CA PRO A 55 14.93 -9.34 -10.41
C PRO A 55 14.26 -9.08 -11.75
N THR A 56 15.00 -9.32 -12.83
CA THR A 56 14.42 -9.44 -14.17
C THR A 56 13.74 -10.82 -14.29
N LEU A 57 12.43 -10.83 -14.43
CA LEU A 57 11.60 -12.06 -14.48
C LEU A 57 10.97 -12.27 -15.86
N VAL A 58 10.70 -11.19 -16.59
CA VAL A 58 10.07 -11.25 -17.91
C VAL A 58 11.13 -11.60 -18.95
N THR A 59 10.87 -12.67 -19.68
CA THR A 59 11.77 -13.15 -20.74
C THR A 59 11.53 -12.41 -22.06
N PRO A 60 12.52 -12.38 -22.98
CA PRO A 60 12.33 -11.81 -24.32
C PRO A 60 11.13 -12.41 -25.07
N ALA A 61 10.94 -13.74 -25.00
CA ALA A 61 9.80 -14.41 -25.62
C ALA A 61 8.44 -13.94 -25.05
N GLN A 62 8.36 -13.72 -23.73
CA GLN A 62 7.15 -13.14 -23.12
C GLN A 62 6.91 -11.69 -23.58
N ASN A 63 7.98 -10.91 -23.76
CA ASN A 63 7.86 -9.57 -24.32
C ASN A 63 7.35 -9.57 -25.76
N GLU A 64 7.81 -10.51 -26.60
CA GLU A 64 7.30 -10.70 -27.96
C GLU A 64 5.82 -11.05 -27.95
N MET A 65 5.40 -11.97 -27.07
CA MET A 65 3.99 -12.33 -26.92
C MET A 65 3.12 -11.13 -26.51
N MET A 66 3.58 -10.30 -25.56
CA MET A 66 2.84 -9.11 -25.13
C MET A 66 2.79 -8.01 -26.20
N GLN A 67 3.69 -8.04 -27.18
CA GLN A 67 3.74 -7.10 -28.30
C GLN A 67 3.00 -7.60 -29.54
N ALA A 68 2.66 -8.89 -29.58
CA ALA A 68 1.88 -9.45 -30.66
C ALA A 68 0.47 -8.84 -30.69
N MET A 69 -0.05 -8.61 -31.90
CA MET A 69 -1.43 -8.15 -32.05
C MET A 69 -2.39 -9.25 -31.56
N PRO A 70 -3.36 -8.91 -30.70
CA PRO A 70 -4.32 -9.89 -30.22
C PRO A 70 -5.15 -10.43 -31.38
N THR A 71 -5.40 -11.72 -31.36
CA THR A 71 -6.26 -12.38 -32.34
C THR A 71 -7.72 -11.98 -32.12
N LEU A 72 -8.54 -12.10 -33.17
CA LEU A 72 -9.97 -11.80 -33.07
C LEU A 72 -10.67 -12.70 -32.04
N GLU A 73 -10.22 -13.95 -31.89
CA GLU A 73 -10.77 -14.89 -30.92
C GLU A 73 -10.45 -14.48 -29.48
N GLU A 74 -9.22 -14.06 -29.19
CA GLU A 74 -8.85 -13.52 -27.87
C GLU A 74 -9.68 -12.28 -27.53
N LEU A 75 -9.84 -11.36 -28.49
CA LEU A 75 -10.68 -10.19 -28.31
C LEU A 75 -12.14 -10.57 -28.02
N ARG A 76 -12.67 -11.54 -28.76
CA ARG A 76 -14.02 -12.06 -28.54
C ARG A 76 -14.14 -12.62 -27.12
N GLN A 77 -13.24 -13.50 -26.71
CA GLN A 77 -13.28 -14.10 -25.38
C GLN A 77 -13.24 -13.06 -24.26
N VAL A 78 -12.33 -12.07 -24.34
CA VAL A 78 -12.23 -11.00 -23.34
C VAL A 78 -13.51 -10.16 -23.30
N VAL A 79 -14.02 -9.72 -24.47
CA VAL A 79 -15.23 -8.89 -24.54
C VAL A 79 -16.47 -9.60 -23.99
N PHE A 80 -16.63 -10.88 -24.28
CA PHE A 80 -17.79 -11.66 -23.81
C PHE A 80 -17.62 -12.20 -22.38
N ALA A 81 -16.40 -12.28 -21.85
CA ALA A 81 -16.14 -12.59 -20.45
C ALA A 81 -16.32 -11.36 -19.53
N MET A 82 -16.22 -10.14 -20.07
CA MET A 82 -16.49 -8.92 -19.30
C MET A 82 -17.99 -8.82 -18.97
N ASN A 83 -18.32 -8.87 -17.68
CA ASN A 83 -19.69 -8.75 -17.22
C ASN A 83 -20.23 -7.32 -17.47
N PRO A 84 -21.39 -7.14 -18.14
CA PRO A 84 -21.91 -5.82 -18.54
C PRO A 84 -22.28 -4.89 -17.36
N SER A 85 -22.27 -5.42 -16.13
CA SER A 85 -22.55 -4.69 -14.90
C SER A 85 -21.37 -4.66 -13.91
N SER A 86 -20.25 -5.29 -14.25
CA SER A 86 -19.04 -5.22 -13.44
C SER A 86 -18.20 -4.02 -13.86
N ALA A 87 -18.10 -3.01 -12.99
CA ALA A 87 -16.85 -2.28 -12.89
C ALA A 87 -15.75 -3.26 -12.45
N ALA A 88 -14.49 -3.03 -12.82
CA ALA A 88 -13.38 -3.88 -12.37
C ALA A 88 -13.30 -3.85 -10.83
N GLY A 89 -13.98 -4.77 -10.19
CA GLY A 89 -13.78 -5.13 -8.79
C GLY A 89 -12.68 -6.17 -8.70
N PRO A 90 -12.22 -6.49 -7.49
CA PRO A 90 -11.12 -7.44 -7.31
C PRO A 90 -11.59 -8.81 -7.77
N ASP A 91 -11.09 -9.27 -8.92
CA ASP A 91 -11.19 -10.67 -9.30
C ASP A 91 -10.55 -11.54 -8.21
N ASP A 92 -11.08 -12.74 -8.01
CA ASP A 92 -10.69 -13.77 -7.01
C ASP A 92 -9.19 -14.20 -7.02
N ASN A 93 -8.35 -13.51 -7.80
CA ASN A 93 -6.91 -13.76 -7.96
C ASN A 93 -6.00 -12.81 -7.18
N GLN A 94 -6.53 -11.96 -6.28
CA GLN A 94 -5.70 -11.26 -5.30
C GLN A 94 -5.18 -12.25 -4.24
N SER A 95 -4.22 -13.08 -4.63
CA SER A 95 -3.41 -13.86 -3.69
C SER A 95 -2.44 -12.92 -2.96
N GLY A 96 -2.37 -13.04 -1.64
CA GLY A 96 -1.50 -12.20 -0.81
C GLY A 96 -0.03 -12.32 -1.20
N PHE A 97 0.77 -11.34 -0.80
CA PHE A 97 2.15 -11.13 -1.27
C PHE A 97 3.16 -12.11 -0.66
N VAL A 98 2.76 -13.37 -0.46
CA VAL A 98 3.68 -14.47 -0.21
C VAL A 98 3.45 -15.50 -1.30
N ARG A 99 4.47 -15.70 -2.13
CA ARG A 99 4.46 -16.64 -3.27
C ARG A 99 3.85 -17.99 -2.85
N GLY A 100 2.74 -18.36 -3.47
CA GLY A 100 2.07 -19.64 -3.25
C GLY A 100 1.13 -19.71 -2.04
N ARG A 101 0.84 -18.59 -1.37
CA ARG A 101 -0.02 -18.59 -0.17
C ARG A 101 -1.37 -17.95 -0.40
N ARG A 102 -2.42 -18.62 0.06
CA ARG A 102 -3.79 -18.08 0.11
C ARG A 102 -3.90 -17.03 1.23
N ILE A 103 -4.85 -16.11 1.12
CA ILE A 103 -5.17 -15.11 2.16
C ILE A 103 -5.32 -15.78 3.55
N THR A 104 -5.93 -16.96 3.58
CA THR A 104 -6.10 -17.76 4.79
C THR A 104 -4.78 -18.15 5.45
N GLU A 105 -3.75 -18.48 4.67
CA GLU A 105 -2.44 -18.84 5.19
C GLU A 105 -1.68 -17.63 5.73
N SER A 106 -1.81 -16.46 5.07
CA SER A 106 -1.27 -15.20 5.58
C SER A 106 -1.90 -14.81 6.92
N ILE A 107 -3.20 -15.05 7.10
CA ILE A 107 -3.91 -14.82 8.37
C ILE A 107 -3.45 -15.83 9.44
N MET A 108 -3.36 -17.13 9.11
CA MET A 108 -2.89 -18.16 10.04
C MET A 108 -1.47 -17.89 10.53
N LEU A 109 -0.58 -17.51 9.61
CA LEU A 109 0.79 -17.17 9.94
C LEU A 109 0.88 -15.90 10.81
N ALA A 110 0.07 -14.88 10.51
CA ALA A 110 -0.01 -13.70 11.37
C ALA A 110 -0.45 -14.08 12.79
N HIS A 111 -1.41 -14.99 12.94
CA HIS A 111 -1.82 -15.53 14.24
C HIS A 111 -0.71 -16.29 14.96
N GLU A 112 0.06 -17.11 14.25
CA GLU A 112 1.18 -17.86 14.82
C GLU A 112 2.30 -16.93 15.31
N ILE A 113 2.72 -15.97 14.48
CA ILE A 113 3.79 -15.01 14.83
C ILE A 113 3.36 -14.09 15.97
N THR A 114 2.10 -13.63 15.97
CA THR A 114 1.56 -12.78 17.06
C THR A 114 1.42 -13.56 18.37
N HIS A 115 1.24 -14.88 18.32
CA HIS A 115 1.25 -15.73 19.51
C HIS A 115 2.67 -15.84 20.13
N ASP A 116 3.70 -15.97 19.31
CA ASP A 116 5.08 -16.15 19.76
C ASP A 116 5.80 -14.86 20.17
N ILE A 117 5.15 -13.69 20.02
CA ILE A 117 5.67 -12.38 20.45
C ILE A 117 6.09 -12.35 21.94
N LYS A 118 5.59 -13.28 22.75
CA LYS A 118 5.80 -13.40 24.19
C LYS A 118 7.03 -14.15 24.64
N LYS A 119 7.67 -14.94 23.78
CA LYS A 119 8.77 -15.83 24.18
C LYS A 119 10.18 -15.31 23.86
N PRO A 120 10.49 -14.00 23.80
CA PRO A 120 11.87 -13.61 23.61
C PRO A 120 12.65 -13.88 24.90
N HIS A 121 13.61 -14.79 24.83
CA HIS A 121 14.61 -14.97 25.90
C HIS A 121 15.58 -13.77 25.96
N ILE A 122 15.63 -12.93 24.91
CA ILE A 122 16.46 -11.73 24.78
C ILE A 122 15.68 -10.67 23.98
N GLY A 123 15.43 -9.50 24.57
CA GLY A 123 14.74 -8.37 23.93
C GLY A 123 13.21 -8.47 23.97
N THR A 124 12.52 -7.43 23.50
CA THR A 124 11.06 -7.43 23.32
C THR A 124 10.77 -7.34 21.82
N ASN A 125 9.71 -8.00 21.37
CA ASN A 125 9.24 -7.93 19.99
C ASN A 125 8.10 -6.91 19.85
N VAL A 126 7.99 -6.32 18.67
CA VAL A 126 6.92 -5.38 18.31
C VAL A 126 6.34 -5.74 16.95
N VAL A 127 5.03 -5.57 16.82
CA VAL A 127 4.30 -5.68 15.56
C VAL A 127 3.89 -4.28 15.15
N LEU A 128 4.29 -3.85 13.95
CA LEU A 128 3.90 -2.56 13.38
C LEU A 128 2.84 -2.82 12.32
N LYS A 129 1.63 -2.27 12.48
CA LYS A 129 0.62 -2.27 11.42
C LYS A 129 0.65 -0.91 10.72
N LEU A 130 0.92 -0.94 9.43
CA LEU A 130 0.93 0.25 8.57
C LEU A 130 -0.45 0.46 7.95
N ASP A 131 -0.83 1.73 7.83
CA ASP A 131 -1.99 2.18 7.07
C ASP A 131 -1.50 3.12 5.96
N MET A 132 -1.83 2.83 4.69
CA MET A 132 -1.41 3.64 3.55
C MET A 132 -2.45 4.70 3.23
N THR A 133 -2.04 5.97 3.20
CA THR A 133 -2.90 7.09 2.82
C THR A 133 -3.22 7.00 1.32
N LYS A 134 -4.48 6.69 0.98
CA LYS A 134 -4.96 6.66 -0.41
C LYS A 134 -4.03 5.84 -1.31
N ALA A 135 -3.82 4.58 -0.95
CA ALA A 135 -2.77 3.73 -1.49
C ALA A 135 -2.67 3.71 -3.02
N TYR A 136 -3.80 3.66 -3.74
CA TYR A 136 -3.84 3.69 -5.20
C TYR A 136 -3.61 5.09 -5.78
N ASP A 137 -4.25 6.11 -5.20
CA ASP A 137 -4.27 7.48 -5.74
C ASP A 137 -2.88 8.15 -5.73
N ARG A 138 -1.99 7.70 -4.83
CA ARG A 138 -0.70 8.35 -4.61
C ARG A 138 0.47 7.78 -5.43
N VAL A 139 0.33 6.61 -6.02
CA VAL A 139 1.42 5.89 -6.70
C VAL A 139 1.98 6.71 -7.86
N SER A 140 3.29 6.95 -7.86
CA SER A 140 3.98 7.65 -8.95
C SER A 140 4.01 6.81 -10.23
N TRP A 141 3.63 7.42 -11.35
CA TRP A 141 3.67 6.75 -12.65
C TRP A 141 5.10 6.44 -13.10
N SER A 142 6.02 7.38 -12.86
CA SER A 142 7.45 7.19 -13.15
C SER A 142 8.01 6.00 -12.38
N PHE A 143 7.63 5.87 -11.10
CA PHE A 143 7.97 4.70 -10.29
C PHE A 143 7.41 3.41 -10.90
N THR A 144 6.12 3.36 -11.24
CA THR A 144 5.51 2.18 -11.86
C THR A 144 6.25 1.77 -13.15
N CYS A 145 6.59 2.72 -14.01
CA CYS A 145 7.36 2.43 -15.22
C CYS A 145 8.77 1.90 -14.91
N LEU A 146 9.47 2.46 -13.91
CA LEU A 146 10.79 1.97 -13.51
C LEU A 146 10.72 0.55 -12.94
N VAL A 147 9.70 0.25 -12.13
CA VAL A 147 9.45 -1.09 -11.60
C VAL A 147 9.24 -2.09 -12.75
N LEU A 148 8.39 -1.75 -13.73
CA LEU A 148 8.18 -2.58 -14.92
C LEU A 148 9.48 -2.81 -15.70
N ARG A 149 10.29 -1.76 -15.93
CA ARG A 149 11.59 -1.91 -16.58
C ARG A 149 12.50 -2.88 -15.84
N ARG A 150 12.54 -2.81 -14.50
CA ARG A 150 13.38 -3.69 -13.67
C ARG A 150 12.93 -5.15 -13.71
N PHE A 151 11.62 -5.40 -13.77
CA PHE A 151 11.09 -6.74 -14.00
C PHE A 151 11.35 -7.29 -15.40
N GLY A 152 11.79 -6.45 -16.35
CA GLY A 152 12.16 -6.85 -17.70
C GLY A 152 11.06 -6.63 -18.74
N PHE A 153 10.00 -5.89 -18.42
CA PHE A 153 8.98 -5.55 -19.42
C PHE A 153 9.58 -4.65 -20.51
N GLY A 154 9.24 -4.93 -21.77
CA GLY A 154 9.72 -4.16 -22.92
C GLY A 154 9.07 -2.77 -23.02
N GLU A 155 9.79 -1.81 -23.60
CA GLU A 155 9.33 -0.40 -23.68
C GLU A 155 7.99 -0.24 -24.42
N VAL A 156 7.68 -1.09 -25.40
CA VAL A 156 6.40 -1.06 -26.11
C VAL A 156 5.23 -1.33 -25.15
N PHE A 157 5.36 -2.33 -24.28
CA PHE A 157 4.36 -2.64 -23.27
C PHE A 157 4.29 -1.52 -22.22
N ILE A 158 5.44 -1.01 -21.78
CA ILE A 158 5.51 0.06 -20.79
C ILE A 158 4.87 1.35 -21.32
N ASP A 159 5.05 1.70 -22.60
CA ASP A 159 4.38 2.83 -23.24
C ASP A 159 2.85 2.64 -23.29
N LEU A 160 2.37 1.42 -23.55
CA LEU A 160 0.94 1.10 -23.47
C LEU A 160 0.39 1.35 -22.06
N VAL A 161 1.07 0.82 -21.04
CA VAL A 161 0.70 1.02 -19.64
C VAL A 161 0.73 2.52 -19.27
N TRP A 162 1.78 3.24 -19.67
CA TRP A 162 1.91 4.68 -19.45
C TRP A 162 0.75 5.45 -20.07
N ARG A 163 0.32 5.12 -21.30
CA ARG A 163 -0.81 5.81 -21.95
C ARG A 163 -2.14 5.56 -21.24
N ILE A 164 -2.34 4.38 -20.68
CA ILE A 164 -3.55 4.03 -19.89
C ILE A 164 -3.58 4.83 -18.58
N MET A 165 -2.42 4.93 -17.93
CA MET A 165 -2.26 5.65 -16.66
C MET A 165 -2.29 7.17 -16.84
N SER A 166 -1.64 7.71 -17.88
CA SER A 166 -1.40 9.15 -18.00
C SER A 166 -2.62 9.97 -18.47
N LYS A 167 -3.60 9.34 -19.10
CA LYS A 167 -4.80 10.01 -19.63
C LYS A 167 -5.96 9.98 -18.62
N ASN A 168 -5.71 10.52 -17.43
CA ASN A 168 -6.68 10.50 -16.33
C ASN A 168 -7.13 11.90 -15.98
N TRP A 169 -8.43 12.13 -16.10
CA TRP A 169 -9.09 13.37 -15.71
C TRP A 169 -10.15 13.08 -14.66
N TYR A 170 -10.21 13.93 -13.64
CA TYR A 170 -11.13 13.78 -12.53
C TYR A 170 -12.08 14.99 -12.43
N SER A 171 -13.31 14.71 -12.02
CA SER A 171 -14.29 15.70 -11.59
C SER A 171 -14.92 15.21 -10.29
N ILE A 172 -15.19 16.11 -9.36
CA ILE A 172 -15.71 15.76 -8.04
C ILE A 172 -17.21 15.99 -8.03
N ILE A 173 -17.98 15.03 -7.49
CA ILE A 173 -19.42 15.20 -7.31
C ILE A 173 -19.69 15.71 -5.89
N ILE A 174 -20.25 16.90 -5.79
CA ILE A 174 -20.69 17.50 -4.52
C ILE A 174 -22.16 17.82 -4.65
N ASN A 175 -22.95 17.35 -3.67
CA ASN A 175 -24.41 17.54 -3.64
C ASN A 175 -25.14 17.11 -4.94
N GLY A 176 -24.55 16.21 -5.72
CA GLY A 176 -25.11 15.73 -6.99
C GLY A 176 -24.68 16.52 -8.23
N HIS A 177 -23.89 17.58 -8.06
CA HIS A 177 -23.34 18.38 -9.14
C HIS A 177 -21.86 18.06 -9.34
N ARG A 178 -21.40 18.06 -10.59
CA ARG A 178 -19.99 17.85 -10.95
C ARG A 178 -19.25 19.18 -10.87
N HIS A 179 -18.12 19.19 -10.20
CA HIS A 179 -17.26 20.35 -10.01
C HIS A 179 -15.82 20.01 -10.39
N GLY A 180 -15.12 21.02 -10.93
CA GLY A 180 -13.75 20.90 -11.39
C GLY A 180 -13.60 20.03 -12.65
N PHE A 181 -12.41 20.10 -13.23
CA PHE A 181 -11.94 19.18 -14.25
C PHE A 181 -10.42 19.28 -14.30
N PHE A 182 -9.74 18.39 -13.58
CA PHE A 182 -8.30 18.45 -13.42
C PHE A 182 -7.64 17.15 -13.86
N HIS A 183 -6.41 17.28 -14.34
CA HIS A 183 -5.58 16.18 -14.80
C HIS A 183 -4.81 15.59 -13.63
N SER A 184 -4.74 14.25 -13.58
CA SER A 184 -3.87 13.54 -12.64
C SER A 184 -2.46 13.50 -13.17
N THR A 185 -1.45 13.56 -12.32
CA THR A 185 -0.05 13.25 -12.71
C THR A 185 0.53 12.09 -11.89
N ARG A 186 -0.28 11.47 -11.03
CA ARG A 186 0.00 10.22 -10.32
C ARG A 186 -1.29 9.41 -10.11
N GLY A 187 -1.14 8.22 -9.55
CA GLY A 187 -2.24 7.36 -9.11
C GLY A 187 -2.62 6.27 -10.11
N LEU A 188 -2.97 5.11 -9.59
CA LEU A 188 -3.53 3.99 -10.36
C LEU A 188 -5.07 4.07 -10.34
N LYS A 189 -5.72 3.73 -11.46
CA LYS A 189 -7.17 3.82 -11.59
C LYS A 189 -7.84 2.71 -10.78
N GLN A 190 -8.56 3.06 -9.73
CA GLN A 190 -9.49 2.13 -9.11
C GLN A 190 -10.61 1.81 -10.12
N GLY A 191 -10.93 0.53 -10.30
CA GLY A 191 -11.90 0.11 -11.33
C GLY A 191 -11.29 -0.17 -12.70
N ASP A 192 -9.96 -0.15 -12.85
CA ASP A 192 -9.25 -0.66 -14.02
C ASP A 192 -8.67 -2.05 -13.73
N HIS A 193 -8.77 -2.98 -14.69
CA HIS A 193 -8.30 -4.37 -14.53
C HIS A 193 -6.78 -4.46 -14.35
N LEU A 194 -6.02 -3.53 -14.93
CA LEU A 194 -4.55 -3.56 -14.88
C LEU A 194 -4.02 -2.99 -13.55
N SER A 195 -4.72 -2.02 -12.98
CA SER A 195 -4.28 -1.27 -11.80
C SER A 195 -3.96 -2.15 -10.57
N PRO A 196 -4.74 -3.19 -10.21
CA PRO A 196 -4.38 -4.12 -9.15
C PRO A 196 -3.04 -4.84 -9.38
N ALA A 197 -2.77 -5.31 -10.61
CA ALA A 197 -1.53 -5.99 -10.94
C ALA A 197 -0.32 -5.03 -10.85
N LEU A 198 -0.47 -3.80 -11.34
CA LEU A 198 0.57 -2.78 -11.22
C LEU A 198 0.85 -2.40 -9.77
N PHE A 199 -0.20 -2.32 -8.94
CA PHE A 199 -0.06 -2.07 -7.52
C PHE A 199 0.73 -3.21 -6.84
N ILE A 200 0.46 -4.46 -7.21
CA ILE A 200 1.20 -5.62 -6.71
C ILE A 200 2.67 -5.57 -7.09
N LEU A 201 2.98 -5.27 -8.35
CA LEU A 201 4.38 -5.12 -8.77
C LEU A 201 5.10 -3.99 -8.01
N GLY A 202 4.41 -2.89 -7.72
CA GLY A 202 4.95 -1.79 -6.91
C GLY A 202 5.19 -2.18 -5.44
N ALA A 203 4.24 -2.85 -4.80
CA ALA A 203 4.35 -3.26 -3.40
C ALA A 203 5.38 -4.38 -3.18
N GLU A 204 5.72 -5.16 -4.22
CA GLU A 204 6.85 -6.10 -4.19
C GLU A 204 8.19 -5.39 -3.91
N VAL A 205 8.34 -4.12 -4.30
CA VAL A 205 9.53 -3.30 -3.98
C VAL A 205 9.66 -3.13 -2.47
N LEU A 206 8.56 -2.77 -1.79
CA LEU A 206 8.54 -2.62 -0.33
C LEU A 206 8.91 -3.94 0.35
N SER A 207 8.35 -5.06 -0.12
CA SER A 207 8.67 -6.39 0.42
C SER A 207 10.17 -6.70 0.34
N ARG A 208 10.78 -6.42 -0.81
CA ARG A 208 12.21 -6.66 -1.06
C ARG A 208 13.11 -5.74 -0.25
N LEU A 209 12.71 -4.49 -0.06
CA LEU A 209 13.41 -3.53 0.80
C LEU A 209 13.40 -3.97 2.26
N LEU A 210 12.23 -4.39 2.78
CA LEU A 210 12.16 -4.91 4.14
C LEU A 210 13.00 -6.19 4.29
N ASN A 211 13.06 -7.04 3.27
CA ASN A 211 13.89 -8.24 3.28
C ASN A 211 15.39 -7.95 3.26
N SER A 212 15.83 -6.86 2.63
CA SER A 212 17.25 -6.49 2.58
C SER A 212 17.79 -6.00 3.92
N LEU A 213 16.92 -5.61 4.87
CA LEU A 213 17.32 -5.28 6.25
C LEU A 213 18.11 -6.41 6.92
N HIS A 214 17.80 -7.69 6.64
CA HIS A 214 18.53 -8.83 7.21
C HIS A 214 19.98 -8.94 6.72
N GLN A 215 20.33 -8.25 5.63
CA GLN A 215 21.70 -8.19 5.13
C GLN A 215 22.55 -7.18 5.90
N ILE A 216 21.93 -6.31 6.71
CA ILE A 216 22.60 -5.29 7.51
C ILE A 216 23.04 -5.95 8.84
N PRO A 217 24.35 -6.04 9.14
CA PRO A 217 24.84 -6.74 10.34
C PRO A 217 24.34 -6.17 11.67
N SER A 218 24.03 -4.87 11.69
CA SER A 218 23.49 -4.17 12.86
C SER A 218 21.97 -4.30 13.02
N TYR A 219 21.27 -4.90 12.06
CA TYR A 219 19.82 -5.07 12.13
C TYR A 219 19.46 -6.28 12.98
N LYS A 220 18.70 -6.04 14.05
CA LYS A 220 18.09 -7.08 14.88
C LYS A 220 16.63 -7.25 14.44
N GLY A 221 16.36 -8.34 13.75
CA GLY A 221 15.02 -8.71 13.29
C GLY A 221 14.09 -9.15 14.44
N PHE A 222 12.88 -9.55 14.09
CA PHE A 222 11.94 -10.14 15.03
C PHE A 222 12.49 -11.44 15.60
N PHE A 223 12.46 -11.59 16.92
CA PHE A 223 12.95 -12.80 17.57
C PHE A 223 11.92 -13.92 17.48
N MET A 224 12.28 -15.06 16.88
CA MET A 224 11.51 -16.30 16.90
C MET A 224 12.39 -17.49 17.28
N GLU A 225 11.76 -18.61 17.66
CA GLU A 225 12.48 -19.86 17.91
C GLU A 225 13.37 -20.23 16.70
N PRO A 226 14.58 -20.81 16.89
CA PRO A 226 15.54 -21.07 15.82
C PRO A 226 15.02 -21.93 14.65
N LYS A 227 13.93 -22.69 14.85
CA LYS A 227 13.28 -23.52 13.83
C LYS A 227 12.06 -22.84 13.19
N GLY A 228 11.70 -21.64 13.63
CA GLY A 228 10.56 -20.88 13.14
C GLY A 228 10.85 -20.17 11.81
N PRO A 229 9.80 -19.79 11.06
CA PRO A 229 9.96 -19.05 9.82
C PRO A 229 10.53 -17.65 10.10
N GLN A 230 11.66 -17.32 9.49
CA GLN A 230 12.28 -15.99 9.59
C GLN A 230 11.51 -14.98 8.73
N ILE A 231 10.35 -14.54 9.22
CA ILE A 231 9.45 -13.62 8.52
C ILE A 231 9.47 -12.27 9.23
N ASN A 232 9.83 -11.23 8.48
CA ASN A 232 9.88 -9.84 8.93
C ASN A 232 8.62 -9.04 8.59
N HIS A 233 7.80 -9.47 7.64
CA HIS A 233 6.58 -8.77 7.28
C HIS A 233 5.56 -9.68 6.61
N LEU A 234 4.31 -9.25 6.65
CA LEU A 234 3.20 -9.76 5.85
C LEU A 234 2.57 -8.57 5.14
N SER A 235 2.36 -8.70 3.83
CA SER A 235 1.71 -7.67 3.02
C SER A 235 0.56 -8.27 2.22
N PHE A 236 -0.53 -7.52 2.19
CA PHE A 236 -1.67 -7.78 1.32
C PHE A 236 -2.21 -6.44 0.84
N ALA A 237 -1.93 -6.14 -0.42
CA ALA A 237 -2.22 -4.85 -1.03
C ALA A 237 -1.70 -3.71 -0.13
N ASP A 238 -2.59 -2.91 0.45
CA ASP A 238 -2.29 -1.78 1.33
C ASP A 238 -2.18 -2.13 2.82
N ASP A 239 -2.63 -3.32 3.23
CA ASP A 239 -2.46 -3.84 4.60
C ASP A 239 -1.04 -4.45 4.75
N VAL A 240 -0.15 -3.74 5.44
CA VAL A 240 1.22 -4.22 5.74
C VAL A 240 1.42 -4.36 7.24
N ILE A 241 1.87 -5.54 7.66
CA ILE A 241 2.30 -5.83 9.03
C ILE A 241 3.79 -6.11 9.01
N ILE A 242 4.56 -5.42 9.87
CA ILE A 242 5.99 -5.63 10.06
C ILE A 242 6.23 -6.23 11.43
N PHE A 243 7.03 -7.29 11.47
CA PHE A 243 7.53 -7.95 12.66
C PHE A 243 8.96 -7.47 12.90
N ALA A 244 9.20 -6.81 14.03
CA ALA A 244 10.50 -6.25 14.37
C ALA A 244 10.87 -6.46 15.85
N SER A 245 12.15 -6.28 16.17
CA SER A 245 12.58 -6.11 17.56
C SER A 245 12.31 -4.69 18.05
N THR A 246 12.24 -4.50 19.36
CA THR A 246 12.13 -3.17 19.98
C THR A 246 13.46 -2.41 20.04
N ASP A 247 14.50 -2.90 19.36
CA ASP A 247 15.79 -2.22 19.30
C ASP A 247 15.66 -0.90 18.55
N ARG A 248 16.10 0.19 19.18
CA ARG A 248 15.96 1.55 18.64
C ARG A 248 16.65 1.72 17.30
N HIS A 249 17.79 1.07 17.08
CA HIS A 249 18.53 1.15 15.84
C HIS A 249 17.79 0.38 14.73
N SER A 250 17.31 -0.83 15.01
CA SER A 250 16.49 -1.59 14.07
C SER A 250 15.22 -0.85 13.64
N LEU A 251 14.51 -0.23 14.60
CA LEU A 251 13.31 0.55 14.31
C LEU A 251 13.62 1.76 13.42
N LYS A 252 14.74 2.45 13.64
CA LYS A 252 15.17 3.55 12.77
C LYS A 252 15.44 3.06 11.36
N LEU A 253 16.18 1.96 11.18
CA LEU A 253 16.44 1.38 9.86
C LEU A 253 15.15 1.05 9.12
N ILE A 254 14.14 0.49 9.80
CA ILE A 254 12.82 0.24 9.21
C ILE A 254 12.17 1.56 8.76
N MET A 255 12.13 2.57 9.64
CA MET A 255 11.50 3.86 9.32
C MET A 255 12.23 4.61 8.19
N ASP A 256 13.56 4.50 8.11
CA ASP A 256 14.36 5.11 7.04
C ASP A 256 14.04 4.43 5.70
N MET A 257 14.02 3.10 5.65
CA MET A 257 13.63 2.34 4.44
C MET A 257 12.19 2.61 4.00
N LEU A 258 11.28 2.77 4.96
CA LEU A 258 9.90 3.19 4.68
C LEU A 258 9.88 4.60 4.09
N GLY A 259 10.68 5.54 4.60
CA GLY A 259 10.81 6.89 4.06
C GLY A 259 11.36 6.92 2.62
N ASP A 260 12.38 6.11 2.34
CA ASP A 260 12.93 5.95 0.99
C ASP A 260 11.87 5.40 0.01
N TYR A 261 11.08 4.44 0.47
CA TYR A 261 9.96 3.91 -0.30
C TYR A 261 8.85 4.95 -0.51
N GLU A 262 8.47 5.73 0.51
CA GLU A 262 7.49 6.82 0.38
C GLU A 262 7.94 7.85 -0.67
N HIS A 263 9.21 8.26 -0.60
CA HIS A 263 9.79 9.23 -1.53
C HIS A 263 9.80 8.73 -2.97
N THR A 264 10.20 7.47 -3.17
CA THR A 264 10.38 6.90 -4.51
C THR A 264 9.05 6.46 -5.14
N SER A 265 8.19 5.80 -4.37
CA SER A 265 6.91 5.26 -4.86
C SER A 265 5.80 6.30 -4.94
N GLY A 266 5.92 7.39 -4.18
CA GLY A 266 4.87 8.39 -3.97
C GLY A 266 3.80 7.96 -2.95
N GLN A 267 3.81 6.70 -2.47
CA GLN A 267 2.95 6.25 -1.38
C GLN A 267 3.30 6.98 -0.09
N LEU A 268 2.34 7.00 0.84
CA LEU A 268 2.51 7.70 2.12
C LEU A 268 1.83 6.91 3.24
N ILE A 269 2.57 6.64 4.29
CA ILE A 269 2.11 5.99 5.51
C ILE A 269 1.35 7.00 6.35
N ASN A 270 0.11 6.65 6.69
CA ASN A 270 -0.70 7.40 7.62
C ASN A 270 -0.21 7.11 9.05
N LYS A 271 0.61 8.00 9.62
CA LYS A 271 1.18 7.80 10.97
C LYS A 271 0.12 7.79 12.08
N GLU A 272 -1.00 8.49 11.88
CA GLU A 272 -2.08 8.58 12.86
C GLU A 272 -2.92 7.29 12.92
N LYS A 273 -3.12 6.66 11.76
CA LYS A 273 -3.85 5.38 11.63
C LYS A 273 -2.96 4.16 11.79
N SER A 274 -1.66 4.31 11.51
CA SER A 274 -0.66 3.29 11.78
C SER A 274 -0.46 3.14 13.29
N HIS A 275 -0.26 1.91 13.71
CA HIS A 275 -0.22 1.58 15.12
C HIS A 275 0.69 0.38 15.37
N PHE A 276 1.16 0.25 16.61
CA PHE A 276 2.00 -0.86 17.01
C PHE A 276 1.35 -1.67 18.15
N MET A 277 1.72 -2.96 18.18
CA MET A 277 1.41 -3.87 19.27
C MET A 277 2.69 -4.38 19.92
N ILE A 278 2.58 -4.61 21.23
CA ILE A 278 3.62 -5.14 22.08
C ILE A 278 2.98 -6.04 23.15
N PRO A 279 3.75 -6.93 23.80
CA PRO A 279 3.28 -7.69 24.95
C PRO A 279 2.86 -6.78 26.12
N ALA A 280 1.84 -7.18 26.89
CA ALA A 280 1.28 -6.39 28.00
C ALA A 280 2.30 -5.99 29.08
N ASN A 281 3.33 -6.80 29.32
CA ASN A 281 4.34 -6.57 30.36
C ASN A 281 5.56 -5.76 29.88
N THR A 282 5.44 -5.03 28.76
CA THR A 282 6.54 -4.23 28.22
C THR A 282 6.72 -2.93 29.02
N SER A 283 7.96 -2.57 29.33
CA SER A 283 8.26 -1.33 30.06
C SER A 283 7.84 -0.07 29.29
N GLN A 284 7.44 0.97 30.03
CA GLN A 284 7.04 2.25 29.44
C GLN A 284 8.18 2.93 28.67
N ASP A 285 9.44 2.72 29.07
CA ASP A 285 10.60 3.27 28.36
C ASP A 285 10.74 2.70 26.94
N ILE A 286 10.44 1.41 26.75
CA ILE A 286 10.40 0.78 25.43
C ILE A 286 9.25 1.35 24.61
N ILE A 287 8.07 1.51 25.21
CA ILE A 287 6.89 2.11 24.55
C ILE A 287 7.22 3.52 24.05
N ASN A 288 7.79 4.35 24.92
CA ASN A 288 8.20 5.72 24.59
C ASN A 288 9.25 5.73 23.48
N THR A 289 10.17 4.76 23.49
CA THR A 289 11.19 4.61 22.43
C THR A 289 10.56 4.30 21.08
N ILE A 290 9.61 3.36 21.04
CA ILE A 290 8.89 2.99 19.81
C ILE A 290 8.12 4.21 19.29
N GLN A 291 7.34 4.87 20.14
CA GLN A 291 6.56 6.06 19.79
C GLN A 291 7.44 7.20 19.28
N ALA A 292 8.61 7.43 19.91
CA ALA A 292 9.53 8.48 19.48
C ALA A 292 10.13 8.21 18.10
N VAL A 293 10.37 6.94 17.74
CA VAL A 293 10.97 6.56 16.46
C VAL A 293 9.91 6.47 15.35
N THR A 294 8.81 5.77 15.59
CA THR A 294 7.80 5.47 14.55
C THR A 294 6.73 6.56 14.44
N ARG A 295 6.47 7.30 15.54
CA ARG A 295 5.33 8.20 15.72
C ARG A 295 3.97 7.50 15.62
N PHE A 296 3.94 6.18 15.75
CA PHE A 296 2.70 5.41 15.72
C PHE A 296 2.06 5.37 17.11
N SER A 297 0.75 5.17 17.13
CA SER A 297 0.00 4.97 18.37
C SER A 297 0.08 3.52 18.85
N GLN A 298 0.07 3.32 20.17
CA GLN A 298 -0.08 1.97 20.72
C GLN A 298 -1.56 1.57 20.61
N LYS A 299 -1.83 0.34 20.16
CA LYS A 299 -3.19 -0.21 20.15
C LYS A 299 -3.25 -1.50 20.95
N SER A 300 -4.25 -1.61 21.81
CA SER A 300 -4.53 -2.85 22.54
C SER A 300 -5.05 -3.94 21.60
N SER A 301 -4.66 -5.18 21.88
CA SER A 301 -5.22 -6.38 21.23
C SER A 301 -6.76 -6.43 21.41
N PRO A 302 -7.55 -6.87 20.41
CA PRO A 302 -7.12 -7.34 19.08
C PRO A 302 -7.02 -6.24 18.01
N ILE A 303 -6.20 -6.50 16.98
CA ILE A 303 -6.15 -5.68 15.74
C ILE A 303 -6.82 -6.43 14.60
N THR A 304 -7.61 -5.74 13.78
CA THR A 304 -8.13 -6.31 12.54
C THR A 304 -7.04 -6.36 11.45
N TYR A 305 -6.77 -7.54 10.90
CA TYR A 305 -5.95 -7.76 9.70
C TYR A 305 -6.75 -8.60 8.71
N LEU A 306 -6.96 -8.09 7.49
CA LEU A 306 -7.75 -8.75 6.44
C LEU A 306 -9.14 -9.21 6.91
N GLY A 307 -9.79 -8.39 7.74
CA GLY A 307 -11.11 -8.68 8.30
C GLY A 307 -11.11 -9.65 9.50
N CYS A 308 -9.95 -10.18 9.90
CA CYS A 308 -9.82 -11.08 11.06
C CYS A 308 -9.14 -10.40 12.25
N PRO A 309 -9.63 -10.59 13.49
CA PRO A 309 -8.97 -10.07 14.68
C PRO A 309 -7.72 -10.89 15.02
N LEU A 310 -6.56 -10.24 15.00
CA LEU A 310 -5.29 -10.74 15.53
C LEU A 310 -5.23 -10.47 17.02
N TYR A 311 -5.16 -11.54 17.80
CA TYR A 311 -5.05 -11.49 19.25
C TYR A 311 -3.60 -11.70 19.67
N ILE A 312 -3.08 -10.76 20.44
CA ILE A 312 -2.03 -11.09 21.41
C ILE A 312 -2.78 -11.66 22.61
N VAL A 313 -2.67 -12.98 22.81
CA VAL A 313 -3.27 -13.67 23.97
C VAL A 313 -2.58 -13.13 25.20
N ASP A 314 -3.26 -12.66 26.25
CA ASP A 314 -2.64 -12.35 27.55
C ASP A 314 -2.80 -13.56 28.49
N LYS A 315 -1.75 -13.90 29.24
CA LYS A 315 -1.78 -14.89 30.32
C LYS A 315 -1.08 -14.27 31.50
#